data_AF-A0A941MYT0-F1
#
_entry.id   AF-A0A941MYT0-F1
#
_cell.length_a   1.000
_cell.length_b   1.000
_cell.length_c   1.000
_cell.angle_alpha   90.00
_cell.angle_beta   90.00
_cell.angle_gamma   90.00
#
_symmetry.space_group_name_H-M   'P 1'
#
loop_
_entity.id
_entity.type
_entity.pdbx_description
1 polymer ?
#
loop_
_entity_poly.entity_id
_entity_poly.type
_entity_poly.pdbx_seq_one_letter_code
_entity_poly.pdbx_strand_id
1 'polypeptide(L)'
;MSDELRIRDQAYLNLLHWGLLMVRDSACSGHLDLCRIESDHIHNIPSLFGESNELRHVYYIEQERGLYLERLVAAGAGEYADDAKSRYAESWRILAEAAGVRLSE
;
A
#
# COMPACT_ATOMS: atom_id res chain seq x y z
N MET A 1 -9.86 16.89 15.20
CA MET A 1 -9.32 15.61 14.71
C MET A 1 -8.34 15.08 15.72
N SER A 2 -8.56 13.87 16.24
CA SER A 2 -7.61 13.18 17.13
C SER A 2 -6.24 13.06 16.44
N ASP A 3 -5.17 12.94 17.21
CA ASP A 3 -3.81 12.76 16.67
C ASP A 3 -3.68 11.43 15.89
N GLU A 4 -4.42 10.40 16.29
CA GLU A 4 -4.45 9.09 15.63
C GLU A 4 -4.97 9.15 14.18
N LEU A 5 -6.03 9.92 13.92
CA LEU A 5 -6.54 10.11 12.55
C LEU A 5 -5.49 10.77 11.66
N ARG A 6 -4.70 11.71 12.20
CA ARG A 6 -3.63 12.39 11.46
C ARG A 6 -2.47 11.45 11.15
N ILE A 7 -2.14 10.52 12.05
CA ILE A 7 -1.08 9.52 11.84
C ILE A 7 -1.51 8.51 10.77
N ARG A 8 -2.76 8.03 10.81
CA ARG A 8 -3.31 7.10 9.82
C ARG A 8 -3.35 7.71 8.41
N ASP A 9 -3.87 8.93 8.29
CA ASP A 9 -3.90 9.65 7.01
C ASP A 9 -2.48 9.89 6.46
N GLN A 10 -1.51 10.21 7.33
CA GLN A 10 -0.12 10.36 6.90
C GLN A 10 0.47 9.05 6.36
N ALA A 11 0.13 7.91 6.96
CA ALA A 11 0.56 6.60 6.46
C ALA A 11 -0.05 6.29 5.08
N TYR A 12 -1.33 6.57 4.86
CA TYR A 12 -1.95 6.47 3.53
C TYR A 12 -1.29 7.40 2.50
N LEU A 13 -0.97 8.63 2.91
CA LEU A 13 -0.30 9.58 2.03
C LEU A 13 1.11 9.09 1.63
N ASN A 14 1.82 8.46 2.56
CA ASN A 14 3.14 7.89 2.31
C ASN A 14 3.07 6.71 1.32
N LEU A 15 2.07 5.83 1.45
CA LEU A 15 1.83 4.76 0.47
C LEU A 15 1.56 5.32 -0.92
N LEU A 16 0.69 6.33 -1.01
CA LEU A 16 0.37 6.97 -2.29
C LEU A 16 1.60 7.66 -2.90
N HIS A 17 2.40 8.35 -2.09
CA HIS A 17 3.64 8.99 -2.53
C HIS A 17 4.62 7.99 -3.15
N TRP A 18 4.92 6.91 -2.43
CA TRP A 18 5.85 5.90 -2.89
C TRP A 18 5.30 5.12 -4.10
N GLY A 19 4.01 4.78 -4.11
CA GLY A 19 3.42 4.06 -5.24
C GLY A 19 3.41 4.86 -6.53
N LEU A 20 3.18 6.17 -6.46
CA LEU A 20 3.32 7.04 -7.64
C LEU A 20 4.75 7.09 -8.17
N LEU A 21 5.76 7.10 -7.28
CA LEU A 21 7.17 7.03 -7.68
C LEU A 21 7.49 5.66 -8.31
N MET A 22 7.00 4.57 -7.73
CA MET A 22 7.23 3.22 -8.22
C MET A 22 6.54 2.97 -9.58
N VAL A 23 5.32 3.50 -9.78
CA VAL A 23 4.65 3.52 -11.09
C VAL A 23 5.49 4.28 -12.11
N ARG A 24 5.98 5.47 -11.77
CA ARG A 24 6.80 6.29 -12.66
C ARG A 24 8.08 5.54 -13.08
N ASP A 25 8.79 4.97 -12.11
CA ASP A 25 10.07 4.31 -12.37
C ASP A 25 9.88 3.02 -13.20
N SER A 26 8.80 2.29 -12.96
CA SER A 26 8.38 1.14 -13.77
C SER A 26 8.04 1.55 -15.20
N ALA A 27 7.31 2.65 -15.38
CA ALA A 27 6.93 3.17 -16.68
C ALA A 27 8.16 3.62 -17.49
N CYS A 28 9.10 4.33 -16.85
CA CYS A 28 10.37 4.72 -17.46
C CYS A 28 11.21 3.52 -17.91
N SER A 29 11.08 2.38 -17.22
CA SER A 29 11.79 1.13 -17.52
C SER A 29 11.03 0.21 -18.48
N GLY A 30 9.83 0.59 -18.93
CA GLY A 30 9.00 -0.22 -19.82
C GLY A 30 8.28 -1.39 -19.15
N HIS A 31 8.26 -1.47 -17.82
CA HIS A 31 7.64 -2.56 -17.06
C HIS A 31 6.14 -2.31 -16.84
N LEU A 32 5.34 -2.42 -17.91
CA LEU A 32 3.91 -2.11 -17.89
C LEU A 32 3.08 -2.95 -16.91
N ASP A 33 3.46 -4.22 -16.71
CA ASP A 33 2.77 -5.08 -15.72
C ASP A 33 2.97 -4.58 -14.29
N LEU A 34 4.17 -4.09 -13.96
CA LEU A 34 4.43 -3.47 -12.65
C LEU A 34 3.66 -2.17 -12.48
N CYS A 35 3.56 -1.34 -13.53
CA CYS A 35 2.71 -0.14 -13.48
C CYS A 35 1.26 -0.49 -13.14
N ARG A 36 0.72 -1.55 -13.77
CA ARG A 36 -0.65 -2.01 -13.52
C ARG A 36 -0.81 -2.53 -12.09
N ILE A 37 0.07 -3.41 -11.63
CA ILE A 37 0.01 -3.97 -10.27
C ILE A 37 0.09 -2.87 -9.22
N GLU A 38 1.02 -1.93 -9.38
CA GLU A 38 1.21 -0.82 -8.44
C GLU A 38 0.04 0.16 -8.46
N SER A 39 -0.49 0.49 -9.64
CA SER A 39 -1.68 1.34 -9.76
C SER A 39 -2.91 0.70 -9.11
N ASP A 40 -3.11 -0.60 -9.31
CA ASP A 40 -4.19 -1.36 -8.67
C ASP A 40 -4.04 -1.38 -7.14
N HIS A 41 -2.82 -1.35 -6.61
CA HIS A 41 -2.59 -1.26 -5.16
C HIS A 41 -3.01 0.10 -4.59
N ILE A 42 -2.66 1.20 -5.26
CA ILE A 42 -2.79 2.53 -4.67
C ILE A 42 -4.06 3.28 -5.07
N HIS A 43 -4.80 2.84 -6.10
CA HIS A 43 -5.94 3.60 -6.62
C HIS A 43 -7.07 3.84 -5.61
N ASN A 44 -7.25 2.93 -4.64
CA ASN A 44 -8.29 3.04 -3.61
C ASN A 44 -7.88 3.91 -2.42
N ILE A 45 -6.57 4.14 -2.22
CA ILE A 45 -6.02 4.88 -1.07
C ILE A 45 -6.65 6.27 -0.90
N PRO A 46 -6.87 7.08 -1.95
CA PRO A 46 -7.51 8.38 -1.80
C PRO A 46 -8.89 8.34 -1.11
N SER A 47 -9.62 7.23 -1.25
CA SER A 47 -10.94 7.07 -0.63
C SER A 47 -10.89 6.66 0.85
N LEU A 48 -9.70 6.42 1.39
CA LEU A 48 -9.47 6.02 2.79
C LEU A 48 -9.05 7.20 3.67
N PHE A 49 -8.75 8.37 3.09
CA PHE A 49 -8.43 9.58 3.86
C PHE A 49 -9.63 10.07 4.66
N GLY A 50 -9.46 10.24 5.96
CA GLY A 50 -10.53 10.65 6.88
C GLY A 50 -11.72 9.70 6.92
N GLU A 51 -11.56 8.47 6.42
CA GLU A 51 -12.59 7.44 6.50
C GLU A 51 -12.80 7.03 7.97
N SER A 52 -14.07 6.85 8.34
CA SER A 52 -14.51 6.51 9.69
C SER A 52 -14.93 5.05 9.84
N ASN A 53 -15.18 4.37 8.72
CA ASN A 53 -15.51 2.95 8.69
C ASN A 53 -14.25 2.09 8.87
N GLU A 54 -13.99 1.69 10.11
CA GLU A 54 -12.83 0.87 10.48
C GLU A 54 -12.71 -0.44 9.68
N LEU A 55 -13.83 -1.03 9.22
CA LEU A 55 -13.80 -2.25 8.40
C LEU A 55 -13.12 -2.02 7.05
N ARG A 56 -13.15 -0.80 6.50
CA ARG A 56 -12.44 -0.48 5.25
C ARG A 56 -10.92 -0.46 5.45
N HIS A 57 -10.45 -0.02 6.62
CA HIS A 57 -9.03 -0.02 6.95
C HIS A 57 -8.50 -1.44 7.20
N VAL A 58 -9.29 -2.26 7.91
CA VAL A 58 -9.03 -3.71 8.07
C VAL A 58 -8.94 -4.38 6.70
N TYR A 59 -9.94 -4.14 5.84
CA TYR A 59 -9.98 -4.71 4.50
C TYR A 59 -8.77 -4.32 3.64
N TYR A 60 -8.34 -3.05 3.67
CA TYR A 60 -7.14 -2.61 2.97
C TYR A 60 -5.90 -3.43 3.39
N ILE A 61 -5.69 -3.61 4.70
CA ILE A 61 -4.51 -4.31 5.22
C ILE A 61 -4.55 -5.81 5.00
N GLU A 62 -5.69 -6.46 5.22
CA GLU A 62 -5.79 -7.91 5.13
C GLU A 62 -5.98 -8.40 3.68
N GLN A 63 -6.70 -7.64 2.86
CA GLN A 63 -7.10 -8.08 1.52
C GLN A 63 -6.31 -7.36 0.42
N GLU A 64 -6.37 -6.03 0.35
CA GLU A 64 -5.78 -5.29 -0.78
C GLU A 64 -4.24 -5.34 -0.77
N ARG A 65 -3.61 -5.18 0.39
CA ARG A 65 -2.17 -5.40 0.55
C ARG A 65 -1.78 -6.85 0.23
N GLY A 66 -2.54 -7.83 0.72
CA GLY A 66 -2.26 -9.25 0.47
C GLY A 66 -2.28 -9.56 -1.02
N LEU A 67 -3.34 -9.16 -1.72
CA LEU A 67 -3.49 -9.31 -3.16
C LEU A 67 -2.37 -8.61 -3.96
N TYR A 68 -1.93 -7.43 -3.51
CA TYR A 68 -0.80 -6.74 -4.11
C TYR A 68 0.48 -7.58 -4.05
N LEU A 69 0.82 -8.13 -2.88
CA LEU A 69 2.00 -8.97 -2.70
C LEU A 69 1.91 -10.27 -3.50
N GLU A 70 0.75 -10.91 -3.53
CA GLU A 70 0.51 -12.12 -4.34
C GLU A 70 0.73 -11.86 -5.83
N ARG A 71 0.27 -10.70 -6.34
CA ARG A 71 0.46 -10.32 -7.74
C ARG A 71 1.92 -10.07 -8.09
N LEU A 72 2.69 -9.47 -7.18
CA LEU A 72 4.14 -9.30 -7.39
C LEU A 72 4.88 -10.64 -7.44
N VAL A 73 4.51 -11.58 -6.56
CA VAL A 73 5.05 -12.95 -6.58
C VAL A 73 4.69 -13.65 -7.89
N ALA A 74 3.42 -13.58 -8.31
CA ALA A 74 2.94 -14.18 -9.56
C ALA A 74 3.62 -13.59 -10.80
N ALA A 75 4.01 -12.31 -10.76
CA ALA A 75 4.76 -11.64 -11.82
C ALA A 75 6.27 -11.99 -11.83
N GLY A 76 6.77 -12.75 -10.84
CA GLY A 76 8.19 -13.05 -10.71
C GLY A 76 9.05 -11.83 -10.35
N ALA A 77 8.45 -10.79 -9.77
CA ALA A 77 9.07 -9.49 -9.53
C ALA A 77 9.76 -9.42 -8.16
N GLY A 78 10.64 -10.37 -7.86
CA GLY A 78 11.26 -10.54 -6.53
C GLY A 78 11.95 -9.28 -6.01
N GLU A 79 12.89 -8.72 -6.78
CA GLU A 79 13.63 -7.51 -6.37
C GLU A 79 12.70 -6.30 -6.18
N TYR A 80 11.68 -6.17 -7.03
CA TYR A 80 10.68 -5.11 -6.91
C TYR A 80 9.84 -5.28 -5.65
N ALA A 81 9.45 -6.51 -5.32
CA ALA A 81 8.67 -6.82 -4.12
C ALA A 81 9.45 -6.50 -2.85
N ASP A 82 10.75 -6.75 -2.84
CA ASP A 82 11.61 -6.40 -1.70
C ASP A 82 11.72 -4.87 -1.53
N ASP A 83 11.90 -4.12 -2.62
CA ASP A 83 11.91 -2.65 -2.57
C ASP A 83 10.54 -2.09 -2.13
N ALA A 84 9.44 -2.62 -2.68
CA ALA A 84 8.08 -2.26 -2.29
C ALA A 84 7.85 -2.48 -0.78
N LYS A 85 8.18 -3.68 -0.28
CA LYS A 85 8.08 -4.01 1.14
C LYS A 85 8.91 -3.04 1.98
N SER A 86 10.13 -2.71 1.57
CA SER A 86 10.98 -1.76 2.29
C SER A 86 10.38 -0.35 2.33
N ARG A 87 9.84 0.15 1.22
CA ARG A 87 9.24 1.50 1.14
C ARG A 87 7.93 1.59 1.93
N TYR A 88 7.13 0.53 1.91
CA TYR A 88 5.81 0.51 2.53
C TYR A 88 5.77 0.00 3.97
N ALA A 89 6.83 -0.65 4.45
CA ALA A 89 6.89 -1.32 5.76
C ALA A 89 6.31 -0.46 6.89
N GLU A 90 6.82 0.77 7.06
CA GLU A 90 6.39 1.62 8.17
C GLU A 90 4.93 2.07 8.02
N SER A 91 4.48 2.37 6.80
CA SER A 91 3.10 2.79 6.57
C SER A 91 2.13 1.63 6.81
N TRP A 92 2.45 0.42 6.33
CA TRP A 92 1.65 -0.76 6.63
C TRP A 92 1.65 -1.11 8.11
N ARG A 93 2.76 -0.93 8.82
CA ARG A 93 2.84 -1.15 10.27
C ARG A 93 1.90 -0.21 11.02
N ILE A 94 1.97 1.09 10.73
CA ILE A 94 1.10 2.10 11.34
C ILE A 94 -0.37 1.80 11.06
N LEU A 95 -0.71 1.46 9.82
CA LEU A 95 -2.09 1.17 9.43
C LEU A 95 -2.62 -0.10 10.09
N ALA A 96 -1.81 -1.15 10.18
CA ALA A 96 -2.19 -2.39 10.86
C ALA A 96 -2.42 -2.17 12.36
N GLU A 97 -1.51 -1.43 13.02
CA GLU A 97 -1.64 -1.03 14.42
C GLU A 97 -2.93 -0.22 14.64
N ALA A 98 -3.17 0.78 13.79
CA ALA A 98 -4.36 1.64 13.87
C ALA A 98 -5.67 0.88 13.58
N ALA A 99 -5.63 -0.21 12.81
CA ALA A 99 -6.77 -1.08 12.53
C ALA A 99 -6.90 -2.27 13.50
N GLY A 100 -5.97 -2.42 14.45
CA GLY A 100 -5.98 -3.52 15.43
C GLY A 100 -5.68 -4.91 14.83
N VAL A 101 -5.00 -4.97 13.68
CA VAL A 101 -4.68 -6.23 12.97
C VAL A 101 -3.18 -6.51 12.97
N ARG A 102 -2.78 -7.76 12.71
CA ARG A 102 -1.37 -8.14 12.55
C ARG A 102 -1.03 -8.21 11.08
N LEU A 103 0.13 -7.68 10.71
CA LEU A 103 0.69 -7.91 9.38
C LEU A 103 1.10 -9.38 9.25
N SER A 104 0.58 -10.05 8.23
CA SER A 104 1.18 -11.29 7.74
C SER A 104 2.45 -10.96 6.96
N GLU A 105 3.47 -11.81 7.14
CA GLU A 105 4.74 -11.76 6.39
C GLU A 105 4.55 -12.02 4.89
#